data_AF-A0A1Q5LPH6-F1
#
_entry.id   AF-A0A1Q5LPH6-F1
#
_cell.length_a   1.000
_cell.length_b   1.000
_cell.length_c   1.000
_cell.angle_alpha   90.00
_cell.angle_beta   90.00
_cell.angle_gamma   90.00
#
_symmetry.space_group_name_H-M   'P 1'
#
loop_
_entity.id
_entity.type
_entity.pdbx_description
1 polymer ?
#
loop_
_entity_poly.entity_id
_entity_poly.type
_entity_poly.pdbx_seq_one_letter_code
_entity_poly.pdbx_strand_id
1 'polypeptide(L)' 'MMLWQLVVAAYGDPEAEGREKILAWGAAELAHSRYGGTLGGLPAGAEDVIRIAWEEFGIRLDLTTATEALEERRRSISG' A
#
# COMPACT_ATOMS: atom_id res chain seq x y z
N MET A 1 -12.15 11.29 0.37
CA MET A 1 -11.98 10.51 -0.88
C MET A 1 -11.70 9.06 -0.48
N MET A 2 -12.30 8.06 -1.12
CA MET A 2 -11.98 6.66 -0.79
C MET A 2 -10.58 6.33 -1.32
N LEU A 3 -9.71 5.68 -0.52
CA LEU A 3 -8.32 5.34 -0.87
C LEU A 3 -8.21 4.75 -2.30
N TRP A 4 -9.12 3.84 -2.65
CA TRP A 4 -9.13 3.19 -3.96
C TRP A 4 -9.33 4.14 -5.14
N GLN A 5 -10.05 5.26 -4.96
CA GLN A 5 -10.19 6.26 -6.01
C GLN A 5 -8.86 6.99 -6.27
N LEU A 6 -8.10 7.28 -5.20
CA LEU A 6 -6.77 7.87 -5.31
C LEU A 6 -5.79 6.89 -5.95
N VAL A 7 -5.84 5.61 -5.53
CA VAL A 7 -4.99 4.55 -6.11
C VAL A 7 -5.25 4.39 -7.60
N VAL A 8 -6.52 4.33 -8.03
CA VAL A 8 -6.86 4.23 -9.47
C VAL A 8 -6.40 5.45 -10.24
N ALA A 9 -6.56 6.66 -9.69
CA ALA A 9 -6.08 7.88 -10.32
C ALA A 9 -4.54 7.89 -10.46
N ALA A 10 -3.81 7.56 -9.39
CA ALA A 10 -2.35 7.48 -9.39
C ALA A 10 -1.81 6.34 -10.28
N TYR A 11 -2.56 5.25 -10.43
CA TYR A 11 -2.20 4.16 -11.33
C TYR A 11 -2.33 4.58 -12.80
N GLY A 12 -3.40 5.31 -13.14
CA GLY A 12 -3.68 5.78 -14.49
C GLY A 12 -2.86 6.99 -14.95
N ASP A 13 -2.27 7.74 -14.01
CA ASP A 13 -1.47 8.94 -14.29
C ASP A 13 -0.05 8.79 -13.73
N PRO A 14 0.95 8.46 -14.58
CA PRO A 14 2.35 8.37 -14.19
C PRO A 14 2.96 9.66 -13.63
N GLU A 15 2.41 10.82 -13.97
CA GLU A 15 2.92 12.15 -13.57
C GLU A 15 2.20 12.71 -12.34
N ALA A 16 1.22 11.98 -11.80
CA ALA A 16 0.48 12.41 -10.63
C ALA A 16 1.41 12.74 -9.45
N GLU A 17 1.21 13.91 -8.86
CA GLU A 17 1.95 14.32 -7.66
C GLU A 17 1.70 13.32 -6.52
N GLY A 18 2.77 12.82 -5.92
CA GLY A 18 2.67 11.83 -4.84
C GLY A 18 2.20 10.45 -5.29
N ARG A 19 2.21 10.14 -6.59
CA ARG A 19 1.85 8.83 -7.16
C ARG A 19 2.42 7.65 -6.39
N GLU A 20 3.74 7.65 -6.17
CA GLU A 20 4.42 6.54 -5.50
C GLU A 20 3.88 6.31 -4.08
N LYS A 21 3.64 7.38 -3.31
CA LYS A 21 3.08 7.30 -1.96
C LYS A 21 1.65 6.76 -1.97
N ILE A 22 0.83 7.20 -2.91
CA ILE A 22 -0.56 6.74 -3.04
C ILE A 22 -0.59 5.24 -3.39
N LEU A 23 0.24 4.81 -4.34
CA LEU A 23 0.34 3.41 -4.74
C LEU A 23 0.93 2.53 -3.61
N ALA A 24 1.92 3.03 -2.87
CA ALA A 24 2.44 2.36 -1.69
C ALA A 24 1.37 2.17 -0.61
N TRP A 25 0.51 3.17 -0.43
CA TRP A 25 -0.60 3.08 0.53
C TRP A 25 -1.66 2.07 0.09
N GLY A 26 -2.00 2.04 -1.20
CA GLY A 26 -2.84 1.00 -1.79
C GLY A 26 -2.22 -0.40 -1.63
N ALA A 27 -0.90 -0.52 -1.73
CA ALA A 27 -0.20 -1.80 -1.60
C ALA A 27 -0.22 -2.29 -0.14
N ALA A 28 -0.06 -1.37 0.82
CA ALA A 28 -0.21 -1.68 2.24
C ALA A 28 -1.63 -2.16 2.58
N GLU A 29 -2.67 -1.55 2.01
CA GLU A 29 -4.05 -1.97 2.23
C GLU A 29 -4.37 -3.33 1.56
N LEU A 30 -3.88 -3.56 0.34
CA LEU A 30 -3.99 -4.87 -0.33
C LEU A 30 -3.23 -5.95 0.44
N ALA A 31 -2.00 -5.68 0.89
CA ALA A 31 -1.21 -6.62 1.67
C ALA A 31 -1.94 -6.97 2.97
N HIS A 32 -2.52 -5.98 3.65
CA HIS A 32 -3.34 -6.27 4.82
C HIS A 32 -4.58 -7.11 4.50
N SER A 33 -5.31 -6.81 3.42
CA SER A 33 -6.49 -7.60 3.03
C SER A 33 -6.12 -9.06 2.70
N ARG A 34 -4.98 -9.28 2.03
CA ARG A 34 -4.52 -10.61 1.61
C ARG A 34 -3.87 -11.43 2.73
N TYR A 35 -3.15 -10.78 3.65
CA TYR A 35 -2.35 -11.47 4.68
C TYR A 35 -2.87 -11.27 6.10
N GLY A 36 -3.60 -10.18 6.36
CA GLY A 36 -3.95 -9.71 7.71
C GLY A 36 -5.43 -9.86 8.10
N GLY A 37 -6.26 -10.55 7.33
CA GLY A 37 -7.72 -10.50 7.53
C GLY A 37 -8.39 -11.62 8.34
N THR A 38 -7.96 -12.88 8.25
CA THR A 38 -8.90 -13.98 8.57
C THR A 38 -8.35 -15.24 9.24
N LEU A 39 -7.03 -15.43 9.37
CA LEU A 39 -6.49 -16.72 9.84
C LEU A 39 -5.31 -16.60 10.84
N GLY A 40 -5.36 -15.65 11.78
CA GLY A 40 -4.38 -15.59 12.88
C GLY A 40 -2.91 -15.44 12.42
N GLY A 41 -2.70 -14.98 11.18
CA GLY A 41 -1.38 -14.73 10.60
C GLY A 41 -0.76 -13.46 11.14
N LEU A 42 0.57 -13.38 11.10
CA LEU A 42 1.32 -12.18 11.40
C LEU A 42 0.84 -11.01 10.50
N PRO A 43 0.77 -9.77 11.03
CA PRO A 43 0.44 -8.62 10.22
C PRO A 43 1.42 -8.48 9.04
N ALA A 44 0.92 -8.04 7.88
CA ALA A 44 1.72 -7.83 6.68
C ALA A 44 2.95 -6.94 6.97
N GLY A 45 4.11 -7.37 6.50
CA GLY A 45 5.37 -6.66 6.67
C GLY A 45 5.71 -5.76 5.47
N ALA A 46 6.78 -4.96 5.59
CA ALA A 46 7.21 -4.05 4.51
C ALA A 46 7.57 -4.82 3.23
N GLU A 47 8.09 -6.03 3.36
CA GLU A 47 8.37 -6.92 2.22
C GLU A 47 7.11 -7.34 1.47
N ASP A 48 6.00 -7.59 2.18
CA ASP A 48 4.71 -7.89 1.54
C ASP A 48 4.19 -6.69 0.76
N VAL A 49 4.38 -5.48 1.29
CA VAL A 49 3.99 -4.24 0.60
C VAL A 49 4.83 -4.03 -0.66
N ILE A 50 6.15 -4.23 -0.58
CA ILE A 50 7.03 -4.16 -1.76
C ILE A 50 6.59 -5.16 -2.82
N ARG A 51 6.31 -6.40 -2.41
CA ARG A 51 5.88 -7.46 -3.33
C ARG A 51 4.53 -7.14 -3.97
N ILE A 52 3.54 -6.69 -3.21
CA ILE A 52 2.23 -6.29 -3.73
C ILE A 52 2.36 -5.08 -4.67
N ALA A 53 3.18 -4.08 -4.32
CA ALA A 53 3.39 -2.92 -5.18
C ALA A 53 4.00 -3.30 -6.53
N TRP A 54 4.88 -4.31 -6.55
CA TRP A 54 5.40 -4.87 -7.78
C TRP A 54 4.35 -5.68 -8.54
N GLU A 55 3.69 -6.63 -7.88
CA GLU A 55 2.75 -7.58 -8.50
C GLU A 55 1.49 -6.88 -9.05
N GLU A 56 0.96 -5.90 -8.33
CA GLU A 56 -0.34 -5.29 -8.63
C GLU A 56 -0.22 -3.93 -9.30
N PHE A 57 0.84 -3.16 -8.99
CA PHE A 57 1.00 -1.79 -9.50
C PHE A 57 2.20 -1.61 -10.42
N GLY A 58 3.04 -2.63 -10.59
CA GLY A 58 4.22 -2.56 -11.46
C GLY A 58 5.26 -1.54 -11.01
N ILE A 59 5.28 -1.18 -9.72
CA ILE A 59 6.26 -0.25 -9.16
C ILE A 59 7.19 -0.95 -8.19
N ARG A 60 8.42 -0.47 -8.10
CA ARG A 60 9.40 -0.95 -7.13
C ARG A 60 9.52 0.08 -6.01
N LEU A 61 9.06 -0.29 -4.83
CA LEU A 61 9.24 0.52 -3.62
C LEU A 61 10.56 0.21 -2.94
N ASP A 62 11.13 1.20 -2.28
CA ASP A 62 12.17 0.97 -1.29
C ASP A 62 11.56 0.59 0.07
N LEU A 63 12.42 0.12 0.98
CA LEU A 63 12.00 -0.32 2.30
C LEU A 63 11.43 0.82 3.15
N THR A 64 11.93 2.04 2.97
CA THR A 64 11.49 3.22 3.72
C THR A 64 10.05 3.56 3.35
N THR A 65 9.75 3.74 2.06
CA THR A 65 8.42 4.07 1.56
C THR A 65 7.40 2.97 1.89
N ALA A 66 7.81 1.69 1.80
CA ALA A 66 6.96 0.57 2.21
C ALA A 66 6.64 0.57 3.72
N THR A 67 7.62 0.90 4.55
CA THR A 67 7.45 1.02 6.01
C THR A 67 6.54 2.20 6.36
N GLU A 68 6.75 3.36 5.73
CA GLU A 68 5.90 4.54 5.92
C GLU A 68 4.44 4.26 5.56
N ALA A 69 4.19 3.57 4.45
CA ALA A 69 2.84 3.19 4.01
C ALA A 69 2.14 2.26 5.02
N LEU A 70 2.86 1.31 5.62
CA LEU A 70 2.33 0.46 6.67
C LEU A 70 1.98 1.23 7.95
N GLU A 71 2.84 2.14 8.38
CA GLU A 71 2.60 2.96 9.56
C GLU A 71 1.43 3.93 9.35
N GLU A 72 1.29 4.52 8.15
CA GLU A 72 0.18 5.39 7.80
C GLU A 72 -1.15 4.62 7.80
N ARG A 73 -1.14 3.40 7.24
CA ARG A 73 -2.29 2.49 7.28
C ARG A 73 -2.67 2.12 8.71
N ARG A 74 -1.70 1.82 9.58
CA ARG A 74 -1.96 1.53 11.00
C ARG A 74 -2.55 2.74 11.72
N ARG A 75 -2.04 3.94 11.45
CA ARG A 75 -2.55 5.20 12.04
C ARG A 75 -3.99 5.50 11.61
N SER A 76 -4.33 5.24 10.36
CA SER A 76 -5.67 5.50 9.81
C SER A 76 -6.79 4.61 10.36
N ILE A 77 -6.45 3.58 11.16
CA ILE A 77 -7.40 2.65 11.79
C ILE A 77 -7.63 2.98 13.26
N SER A 78 -6.68 3.67 13.88
CA SER A 78 -6.75 4.12 15.27
C SER A 78 -7.46 5.47 15.43
N GLY A 79 -7.94 6.06 14.33
CA GLY A 79 -8.63 7.36 14.28
C GLY A 79 -10.12 7.23 14.00
#